data_AF-A0A183VDF6-F1
#
_entry.id   AF-A0A183VDF6-F1
#
_cell.length_a   1.000
_cell.length_b   1.000
_cell.length_c   1.000
_cell.angle_alpha   90.00
_cell.angle_beta   90.00
_cell.angle_gamma   90.00
#
_symmetry.space_group_name_H-M   'P 1'
#
loop_
_entity.id
_entity.type
_entity.pdbx_description
1 polymer ?
#
loop_
_entity_poly.entity_id
_entity_poly.type
_entity_poly.pdbx_seq_one_letter_code
_entity_poly.pdbx_strand_id
1 'polypeptide(L)'
;MVRFLKAGYPSVGWTAEAYQTAQTAYNVIQHGKTVADAGPEKQKEAFLTALNNVRASADCIKTLRKGLSEDFDKHLAQLTDSEKGKLENAMAQFDDLVRKFENAANVGVEKLCAAAFRPKLKTSAELYLDVTHSPSESEFTDFEAVDPFMDTFIASLDKQIATFEPLLVPANYQELLSSVCAEVNRQLERVIMKCVFNRLGGLQLDREFRSLTSYLTGIAGWVLREKCVRLSQIVSLINVDSVNEAIEYYQQLQQHSRRLSADEARKVLALRNDLPSELVKSAQF
;
A
#
# COMPACT_ATOMS: atom_id res chain seq x y z
N MET A 1 21.74 -8.54 -8.29
CA MET A 1 20.72 -7.88 -7.45
C MET A 1 20.00 -6.74 -8.17
N VAL A 2 20.64 -5.58 -8.41
CA VAL A 2 19.97 -4.39 -8.98
C VAL A 2 19.29 -4.65 -10.34
N ARG A 3 19.87 -5.51 -11.19
CA ARG A 3 19.25 -5.90 -12.48
C ARG A 3 17.86 -6.52 -12.33
N PHE A 4 17.65 -7.37 -11.31
CA PHE A 4 16.35 -8.01 -11.06
C PHE A 4 15.33 -7.00 -10.54
N LEU A 5 15.73 -6.09 -9.64
CA LEU A 5 14.86 -4.99 -9.19
C LEU A 5 14.49 -4.04 -10.34
N LYS A 6 15.40 -3.81 -11.29
CA LYS A 6 15.10 -3.05 -12.50
C LYS A 6 14.09 -3.77 -13.40
N ALA A 7 14.26 -5.08 -13.61
CA ALA A 7 13.36 -5.91 -14.39
C ALA A 7 11.92 -5.96 -13.81
N GLY A 8 11.79 -5.79 -12.49
CA GLY A 8 10.49 -5.74 -11.81
C GLY A 8 9.98 -7.12 -11.41
N TYR A 9 8.95 -7.13 -10.56
CA TYR A 9 8.27 -8.36 -10.19
C TYR A 9 7.36 -8.79 -11.35
N PRO A 10 7.41 -10.05 -11.81
CA PRO A 10 6.59 -10.49 -12.95
C PRO A 10 5.09 -10.24 -12.70
N SER A 11 4.45 -9.43 -13.54
CA SER A 11 3.01 -9.17 -13.46
C SER A 11 2.23 -10.29 -14.14
N VAL A 12 1.40 -10.98 -13.38
CA VAL A 12 0.65 -12.15 -13.85
C VAL A 12 -0.70 -11.73 -14.44
N GLY A 13 -0.84 -11.82 -15.76
CA GLY A 13 -2.15 -12.01 -16.37
C GLY A 13 -2.44 -13.51 -16.40
N TRP A 14 -3.48 -13.97 -15.70
CA TRP A 14 -3.84 -15.40 -15.61
C TRP A 14 -3.95 -16.08 -17.00
N THR A 15 -4.44 -15.33 -18.00
CA THR A 15 -4.54 -15.78 -19.39
C THR A 15 -3.20 -15.90 -20.10
N ALA A 16 -2.28 -14.96 -19.84
CA ALA A 16 -0.95 -14.98 -20.44
C ALA A 16 -0.11 -16.15 -19.89
N GLU A 17 -0.19 -16.41 -18.59
CA GLU A 17 0.53 -17.51 -17.94
C GLU A 17 -0.03 -18.87 -18.36
N ALA A 18 -1.35 -19.04 -18.44
CA ALA A 18 -1.97 -20.27 -18.93
C ALA A 18 -1.59 -20.55 -20.39
N TYR A 19 -1.58 -19.51 -21.24
CA TYR A 19 -1.21 -19.64 -22.65
C TYR A 19 0.28 -19.94 -22.83
N GLN A 20 1.17 -19.23 -22.12
CA GLN A 20 2.61 -19.49 -22.16
C GLN A 20 2.97 -20.86 -21.59
N THR A 21 2.32 -21.27 -20.49
CA THR A 21 2.53 -22.58 -19.87
C THR A 21 2.03 -23.69 -20.77
N ALA A 22 0.84 -23.53 -21.36
CA ALA A 22 0.30 -24.49 -22.33
C ALA A 22 1.18 -24.60 -23.59
N GLN A 23 1.66 -23.48 -24.13
CA GLN A 23 2.55 -23.45 -25.29
C GLN A 23 3.91 -24.09 -24.98
N THR A 24 4.45 -23.84 -23.78
CA THR A 24 5.71 -24.42 -23.33
C THR A 24 5.56 -25.93 -23.11
N ALA A 25 4.47 -26.37 -22.46
CA ALA A 25 4.15 -27.79 -22.29
C ALA A 25 3.96 -28.49 -23.64
N TYR A 26 3.26 -27.86 -24.58
CA TYR A 26 3.06 -28.39 -25.94
C TYR A 26 4.40 -28.58 -26.68
N ASN A 27 5.32 -27.61 -26.59
CA ASN A 27 6.64 -27.68 -27.20
C ASN A 27 7.54 -28.75 -26.57
N VAL A 28 7.43 -28.98 -25.26
CA VAL A 28 8.17 -30.05 -24.55
C VAL A 28 7.70 -31.43 -25.02
N ILE A 29 6.39 -31.61 -25.17
CA ILE A 29 5.78 -32.88 -25.63
C ILE A 29 6.13 -33.17 -27.09
N GLN A 30 6.11 -32.17 -27.96
CA GLN A 30 6.38 -32.33 -29.41
C GLN A 30 7.87 -32.44 -29.75
N HIS A 31 8.76 -31.78 -29.01
CA HIS A 31 10.16 -31.60 -29.42
C HIS A 31 11.19 -32.10 -28.40
N GLY A 32 10.77 -32.69 -27.27
CA GLY A 32 11.67 -33.31 -26.29
C GLY A 32 12.71 -32.37 -25.65
N LYS A 33 12.55 -31.04 -25.83
CA LYS A 33 13.45 -30.04 -25.24
C LYS A 33 13.08 -29.83 -23.77
N THR A 34 14.07 -29.85 -22.88
CA THR A 34 13.94 -29.45 -21.49
C THR A 34 13.44 -28.01 -21.40
N VAL A 35 12.45 -27.76 -20.55
CA VAL A 35 11.92 -26.42 -20.25
C VAL A 35 13.10 -25.51 -19.91
N ALA A 36 13.25 -24.39 -20.61
CA ALA A 36 14.24 -23.40 -20.24
C ALA A 36 14.02 -23.01 -18.77
N ASP A 37 15.09 -23.00 -17.99
CA ASP A 37 15.12 -22.81 -16.53
C ASP A 37 14.75 -21.38 -16.07
N ALA A 38 13.96 -20.67 -16.89
CA ALA A 38 13.63 -19.26 -16.81
C ALA A 38 12.10 -19.03 -16.80
N GLY A 39 11.37 -19.92 -16.12
CA GLY A 39 9.93 -19.78 -15.92
C GLY A 39 9.55 -18.57 -15.03
N PRO A 40 8.29 -18.12 -15.07
CA PRO A 40 7.80 -16.99 -14.26
C PRO A 40 8.09 -17.14 -12.77
N GLU A 41 8.03 -18.37 -12.25
CA GLU A 41 8.26 -18.65 -10.83
C GLU A 41 9.71 -18.40 -10.41
N LYS A 42 10.68 -18.83 -11.22
CA LYS A 42 12.10 -18.54 -10.98
C LYS A 42 12.42 -17.06 -11.08
N GLN A 43 11.67 -16.30 -11.91
CA GLN A 43 11.81 -14.85 -11.97
C GLN A 43 11.26 -14.16 -10.72
N LYS A 44 10.13 -14.64 -10.18
CA LYS A 44 9.58 -14.17 -8.88
C LYS A 44 10.57 -14.46 -7.76
N GLU A 45 11.09 -15.68 -7.69
CA GLU A 45 12.09 -16.08 -6.69
C GLU A 45 13.34 -15.20 -6.80
N ALA A 46 13.93 -15.08 -7.99
CA ALA A 46 15.12 -14.24 -8.20
C ALA A 46 14.89 -12.76 -7.84
N PHE A 47 13.68 -12.23 -8.09
CA PHE A 47 13.30 -10.89 -7.67
C PHE A 47 13.26 -10.76 -6.14
N LEU A 48 12.55 -11.67 -5.46
CA LEU A 48 12.40 -11.64 -4.00
C LEU A 48 13.74 -11.85 -3.29
N THR A 49 14.56 -12.80 -3.75
CA THR A 49 15.93 -12.98 -3.26
C THR A 49 16.76 -11.73 -3.45
N ALA A 50 16.71 -11.10 -4.63
CA ALA A 50 17.44 -9.86 -4.87
C ALA A 50 16.97 -8.72 -3.97
N LEU A 51 15.65 -8.61 -3.71
CA LEU A 51 15.05 -7.61 -2.85
C LEU A 51 15.51 -7.76 -1.40
N ASN A 52 15.49 -8.98 -0.87
CA ASN A 52 15.99 -9.29 0.47
C ASN A 52 17.48 -9.04 0.60
N ASN A 53 18.27 -9.47 -0.39
CA ASN A 53 19.72 -9.29 -0.36
C ASN A 53 20.12 -7.81 -0.41
N VAL A 54 19.41 -6.96 -1.15
CA VAL A 54 19.68 -5.51 -1.15
C VAL A 54 19.39 -4.90 0.22
N ARG A 55 18.29 -5.27 0.88
CA ARG A 55 18.00 -4.78 2.24
C ARG A 55 19.04 -5.25 3.24
N ALA A 56 19.36 -6.54 3.24
CA ALA A 56 20.38 -7.12 4.11
C ALA A 56 21.77 -6.51 3.88
N SER A 57 22.12 -6.20 2.63
CA SER A 57 23.39 -5.53 2.30
C SER A 57 23.48 -4.14 2.93
N ALA A 58 22.38 -3.38 2.99
CA ALA A 58 22.35 -2.09 3.67
C ALA A 58 22.69 -2.23 5.16
N ASP A 59 22.14 -3.24 5.82
CA ASP A 59 22.42 -3.51 7.23
C ASP A 59 23.87 -3.99 7.45
N CYS A 60 24.39 -4.85 6.57
CA CYS A 60 25.81 -5.24 6.59
C CYS A 60 26.73 -4.02 6.46
N ILE A 61 26.40 -3.07 5.58
CA ILE A 61 27.19 -1.84 5.40
C ILE A 61 27.15 -0.98 6.66
N LYS A 62 25.98 -0.83 7.32
CA LYS A 62 25.87 -0.11 8.60
C LYS A 62 26.75 -0.75 9.68
N THR A 63 26.72 -2.07 9.82
CA THR A 63 27.55 -2.80 10.78
C THR A 63 29.04 -2.63 10.48
N LEU A 64 29.44 -2.75 9.21
CA LEU A 64 30.82 -2.53 8.78
C LEU A 64 31.29 -1.10 9.09
N ARG A 65 30.49 -0.09 8.75
CA ARG A 65 30.78 1.32 9.06
C ARG A 65 31.01 1.52 10.55
N LYS A 66 30.12 0.98 11.38
CA LYS A 66 30.24 1.08 12.84
C LYS A 66 31.52 0.43 13.35
N GLY A 67 31.81 -0.80 12.92
CA GLY A 67 33.03 -1.52 13.31
C GLY A 67 34.30 -0.78 12.91
N LEU A 68 34.37 -0.26 11.68
CA LEU A 68 35.50 0.54 11.21
C LEU A 68 35.68 1.83 12.03
N SER A 69 34.57 2.52 12.36
CA SER A 69 34.64 3.70 13.22
C SER A 69 35.24 3.37 14.59
N GLU A 70 34.79 2.28 15.22
CA GLU A 70 35.32 1.84 16.52
C GLU A 70 36.80 1.44 16.44
N ASP A 71 37.23 0.80 15.35
CA ASP A 71 38.63 0.42 15.14
C ASP A 71 39.52 1.65 14.92
N PHE A 72 39.03 2.64 14.17
CA PHE A 72 39.74 3.90 13.98
C PHE A 72 39.92 4.66 15.30
N ASP A 73 38.87 4.77 16.12
CA ASP A 73 38.95 5.42 17.42
C ASP A 73 39.94 4.70 18.36
N LYS A 74 40.01 3.36 18.30
CA LYS A 74 40.91 2.55 19.14
C LYS A 74 42.36 2.58 18.68
N HIS A 75 42.61 2.54 17.38
CA HIS A 75 43.96 2.30 16.83
C HIS A 75 44.61 3.54 16.22
N LEU A 76 43.86 4.59 15.88
CA LEU A 76 44.37 5.81 15.25
C LEU A 76 44.35 7.01 16.22
N ALA A 77 45.08 6.88 17.33
CA ALA A 77 45.07 7.87 18.42
C ALA A 77 45.80 9.20 18.12
N GLN A 78 46.58 9.30 17.04
CA GLN A 78 47.40 10.47 16.71
C GLN A 78 47.14 11.02 15.30
N LEU A 79 45.88 11.04 14.87
CA LEU A 79 45.51 11.66 13.59
C LEU A 79 45.54 13.19 13.69
N THR A 80 46.13 13.83 12.69
CA THR A 80 45.95 15.27 12.45
C THR A 80 44.51 15.56 12.05
N ASP A 81 44.05 16.81 12.22
CA ASP A 81 42.69 17.20 11.85
C ASP A 81 42.40 16.98 10.36
N SER A 82 43.41 17.13 9.50
CA SER A 82 43.29 16.82 8.06
C SER A 82 43.03 15.34 7.80
N GLU A 83 43.68 14.45 8.55
CA GLU A 83 43.51 13.00 8.41
C GLU A 83 42.17 12.53 8.96
N LYS A 84 41.74 13.10 10.10
CA LYS A 84 40.39 12.87 10.64
C LYS A 84 39.33 13.27 9.62
N GLY A 85 39.44 14.47 9.02
CA GLY A 85 38.50 14.91 8.00
C GLY A 85 38.47 14.03 6.75
N LYS A 86 39.61 13.47 6.31
CA LYS A 86 39.63 12.49 5.20
C LYS A 86 38.92 11.19 5.57
N LEU A 87 39.12 10.73 6.81
CA LEU A 87 38.50 9.51 7.33
C LEU A 87 36.99 9.67 7.46
N GLU A 88 36.52 10.77 8.02
CA GLU A 88 35.10 11.11 8.11
C GLU A 88 34.45 11.18 6.72
N ASN A 89 35.13 11.81 5.75
CA ASN A 89 34.64 11.86 4.36
C ASN A 89 34.56 10.47 3.73
N ALA A 90 35.53 9.58 3.99
CA ALA A 90 35.46 8.19 3.54
C ALA A 90 34.32 7.44 4.24
N MET A 91 34.11 7.67 5.53
CA MET A 91 33.03 7.06 6.30
C MET A 91 31.64 7.52 5.84
N ALA A 92 31.49 8.77 5.44
CA ALA A 92 30.25 9.31 4.89
C ALA A 92 29.82 8.60 3.59
N GLN A 93 30.77 8.06 2.80
CA GLN A 93 30.43 7.31 1.58
C GLN A 93 29.67 6.01 1.88
N PHE A 94 29.89 5.39 3.04
CA PHE A 94 29.10 4.23 3.46
C PHE A 94 27.65 4.63 3.75
N ASP A 95 27.41 5.80 4.35
CA ASP A 95 26.04 6.29 4.58
C ASP A 95 25.30 6.55 3.28
N ASP A 96 25.99 7.14 2.29
CA ASP A 96 25.42 7.32 0.96
C ASP A 96 25.14 5.99 0.26
N LEU A 97 25.99 4.98 0.46
CA LEU A 97 25.75 3.64 -0.07
C LEU A 97 24.54 2.98 0.60
N VAL A 98 24.41 3.08 1.92
CA VAL A 98 23.24 2.61 2.68
C VAL A 98 21.96 3.23 2.13
N ARG A 99 21.91 4.56 2.01
CA ARG A 99 20.74 5.28 1.47
C ARG A 99 20.37 4.79 0.07
N LYS A 100 21.36 4.53 -0.79
CA LYS A 100 21.13 4.00 -2.15
C LYS A 100 20.54 2.58 -2.13
N PHE A 101 21.01 1.71 -1.25
CA PHE A 101 20.50 0.35 -1.10
C PHE A 101 19.09 0.34 -0.50
N GLU A 102 18.84 1.15 0.54
CA GLU A 102 17.51 1.30 1.14
C GLU A 102 16.49 1.83 0.11
N ASN A 103 16.86 2.86 -0.64
CA ASN A 103 16.01 3.40 -1.71
C ASN A 103 15.75 2.35 -2.80
N ALA A 104 16.77 1.59 -3.22
CA ALA A 104 16.59 0.53 -4.21
C ALA A 104 15.66 -0.58 -3.72
N ALA A 105 15.73 -0.94 -2.43
CA ALA A 105 14.83 -1.90 -1.82
C ALA A 105 13.39 -1.34 -1.71
N ASN A 106 13.20 -0.08 -1.33
CA ASN A 106 11.87 0.56 -1.30
C ASN A 106 11.22 0.56 -2.68
N VAL A 107 11.95 0.97 -3.73
CA VAL A 107 11.47 0.89 -5.12
C VAL A 107 11.15 -0.55 -5.53
N GLY A 108 11.92 -1.52 -5.06
CA GLY A 108 11.64 -2.94 -5.27
C GLY A 108 10.32 -3.39 -4.65
N VAL A 109 10.05 -2.96 -3.41
CA VAL A 109 8.79 -3.23 -2.72
C VAL A 109 7.60 -2.58 -3.43
N GLU A 110 7.74 -1.33 -3.88
CA GLU A 110 6.68 -0.66 -4.66
C GLU A 110 6.35 -1.41 -5.95
N LYS A 111 7.37 -1.91 -6.65
CA LYS A 111 7.17 -2.75 -7.85
C LYS A 111 6.50 -4.08 -7.53
N LEU A 112 6.85 -4.69 -6.39
CA LEU A 112 6.18 -5.90 -5.91
C LEU A 112 4.70 -5.63 -5.65
N CYS A 113 4.37 -4.56 -4.91
CA CYS A 113 3.00 -4.15 -4.65
C CYS A 113 2.22 -3.89 -5.95
N ALA A 114 2.81 -3.12 -6.87
CA ALA A 114 2.20 -2.78 -8.15
C ALA A 114 1.91 -4.00 -9.04
N ALA A 115 2.75 -5.03 -9.00
CA ALA A 115 2.58 -6.22 -9.82
C ALA A 115 1.70 -7.29 -9.16
N ALA A 116 1.88 -7.54 -7.86
CA ALA A 116 1.20 -8.61 -7.15
C ALA A 116 -0.17 -8.20 -6.59
N PHE A 117 -0.30 -6.98 -6.07
CA PHE A 117 -1.48 -6.55 -5.32
C PHE A 117 -2.43 -5.69 -6.14
N ARG A 118 -1.91 -4.65 -6.81
CA ARG A 118 -2.75 -3.64 -7.48
C ARG A 118 -3.82 -4.22 -8.43
N PRO A 119 -3.53 -5.18 -9.33
CA PRO A 119 -4.56 -5.72 -10.22
C PRO A 119 -5.69 -6.42 -9.44
N LYS A 120 -5.34 -7.22 -8.43
CA LYS A 120 -6.30 -7.95 -7.61
C LYS A 120 -7.11 -7.00 -6.73
N LEU A 121 -6.44 -6.07 -6.04
CA LEU A 121 -7.10 -5.03 -5.24
C LEU A 121 -8.06 -4.18 -6.08
N LYS A 122 -7.68 -3.85 -7.32
CA LYS A 122 -8.54 -3.12 -8.24
C LYS A 122 -9.83 -3.89 -8.53
N THR A 123 -9.72 -5.18 -8.86
CA THR A 123 -10.86 -6.06 -9.16
C THR A 123 -11.71 -6.34 -7.91
N SER A 124 -11.09 -6.66 -6.77
CA SER A 124 -11.81 -6.90 -5.52
C SER A 124 -12.53 -5.65 -5.03
N ALA A 125 -11.93 -4.46 -5.14
CA ALA A 125 -12.59 -3.21 -4.79
C ALA A 125 -13.74 -2.87 -5.74
N GLU A 126 -13.69 -3.27 -7.01
CA GLU A 126 -14.78 -3.03 -7.97
C GLU A 126 -16.09 -3.71 -7.55
N LEU A 127 -16.04 -4.82 -6.81
CA LEU A 127 -17.22 -5.48 -6.23
C LEU A 127 -17.98 -4.59 -5.23
N TYR A 128 -17.34 -3.55 -4.68
CA TYR A 128 -18.01 -2.58 -3.82
C TYR A 128 -19.14 -1.83 -4.53
N LEU A 129 -19.03 -1.69 -5.86
CA LEU A 129 -20.03 -1.01 -6.68
C LEU A 129 -21.30 -1.85 -6.88
N ASP A 130 -21.25 -3.15 -6.59
CA ASP A 130 -22.39 -4.06 -6.71
C ASP A 130 -23.27 -4.07 -5.45
N VAL A 131 -22.80 -3.44 -4.35
CA VAL A 131 -23.54 -3.29 -3.10
C VAL A 131 -24.30 -1.97 -3.10
N THR A 132 -25.55 -1.97 -2.62
CA THR A 132 -26.32 -0.72 -2.45
C THR A 132 -25.76 0.11 -1.31
N HIS A 133 -25.48 1.38 -1.60
CA HIS A 133 -25.03 2.38 -0.62
C HIS A 133 -26.14 3.35 -0.21
N SER A 134 -27.39 3.06 -0.61
CA SER A 134 -28.58 3.78 -0.17
C SER A 134 -29.63 2.79 0.37
N PRO A 135 -29.29 1.98 1.39
CA PRO A 135 -30.19 0.94 1.89
C PRO A 135 -31.41 1.55 2.58
N SER A 136 -32.50 0.77 2.59
CA SER A 136 -33.62 0.91 3.52
C SER A 136 -33.23 0.44 4.93
N GLU A 137 -34.08 0.71 5.93
CA GLU A 137 -33.84 0.24 7.31
C GLU A 137 -33.75 -1.30 7.41
N SER A 138 -34.55 -2.02 6.61
CA SER A 138 -34.51 -3.49 6.57
C SER A 138 -33.18 -3.99 6.00
N GLU A 139 -32.75 -3.46 4.85
CA GLU A 139 -31.48 -3.84 4.22
C GLU A 139 -30.29 -3.45 5.11
N PHE A 140 -30.36 -2.30 5.79
CA PHE A 140 -29.33 -1.89 6.75
C PHE A 140 -29.24 -2.88 7.92
N THR A 141 -30.37 -3.34 8.45
CA THR A 141 -30.40 -4.38 9.49
C THR A 141 -29.77 -5.69 9.00
N ASP A 142 -30.02 -6.07 7.74
CA ASP A 142 -29.41 -7.25 7.13
C ASP A 142 -27.88 -7.09 7.00
N PHE A 143 -27.40 -5.90 6.60
CA PHE A 143 -25.97 -5.58 6.54
C PHE A 143 -25.32 -5.60 7.91
N GLU A 144 -26.04 -5.21 8.97
CA GLU A 144 -25.49 -5.26 10.32
C GLU A 144 -25.25 -6.69 10.80
N ALA A 145 -26.11 -7.63 10.39
CA ALA A 145 -26.01 -9.05 10.69
C ALA A 145 -24.95 -9.74 9.84
N VAL A 146 -24.87 -9.41 8.54
CA VAL A 146 -23.91 -9.97 7.59
C VAL A 146 -23.34 -8.86 6.73
N ASP A 147 -22.05 -8.57 6.93
CA ASP A 147 -21.35 -7.57 6.14
C ASP A 147 -21.33 -7.95 4.65
N PRO A 148 -21.79 -7.07 3.74
CA PRO A 148 -21.97 -7.41 2.34
C PRO A 148 -20.66 -7.39 1.53
N PHE A 149 -19.55 -6.88 2.07
CA PHE A 149 -18.34 -6.63 1.28
C PHE A 149 -17.02 -6.69 2.07
N MET A 150 -16.87 -5.85 3.09
CA MET A 150 -15.62 -5.55 3.76
C MET A 150 -14.98 -6.79 4.41
N ASP A 151 -15.78 -7.67 5.01
CA ASP A 151 -15.26 -8.89 5.63
C ASP A 151 -14.61 -9.82 4.58
N THR A 152 -15.26 -9.99 3.43
CA THR A 152 -14.72 -10.78 2.32
C THR A 152 -13.50 -10.10 1.69
N PHE A 153 -13.54 -8.78 1.55
CA PHE A 153 -12.42 -7.98 1.04
C PHE A 153 -11.17 -8.12 1.95
N ILE A 154 -11.34 -7.99 3.27
CA ILE A 154 -10.29 -8.16 4.27
C ILE A 154 -9.75 -9.60 4.24
N ALA A 155 -10.61 -10.61 4.22
CA ALA A 155 -10.17 -12.01 4.18
C ALA A 155 -9.33 -12.33 2.92
N SER A 156 -9.73 -11.80 1.77
CA SER A 156 -8.94 -11.95 0.53
C SER A 156 -7.60 -11.22 0.60
N LEU A 157 -7.58 -10.03 1.21
CA LEU A 157 -6.38 -9.22 1.40
C LEU A 157 -5.38 -9.92 2.33
N ASP A 158 -5.86 -10.42 3.48
CA ASP A 158 -5.07 -11.13 4.49
C ASP A 158 -4.40 -12.37 3.90
N LYS A 159 -5.19 -13.23 3.25
CA LYS A 159 -4.67 -14.40 2.55
C LYS A 159 -3.56 -14.03 1.56
N GLN A 160 -3.70 -12.92 0.84
CA GLN A 160 -2.69 -12.49 -0.12
C GLN A 160 -1.42 -11.97 0.57
N ILE A 161 -1.56 -11.11 1.58
CA ILE A 161 -0.44 -10.55 2.35
C ILE A 161 0.37 -11.66 3.01
N ALA A 162 -0.30 -12.63 3.65
CA ALA A 162 0.33 -13.73 4.38
C ALA A 162 1.27 -14.57 3.51
N THR A 163 1.05 -14.64 2.18
CA THR A 163 1.96 -15.37 1.26
C THR A 163 3.36 -14.75 1.17
N PHE A 164 3.52 -13.47 1.50
CA PHE A 164 4.80 -12.76 1.39
C PHE A 164 5.58 -12.68 2.70
N GLU A 165 4.93 -12.92 3.85
CA GLU A 165 5.57 -12.90 5.16
C GLU A 165 6.80 -13.82 5.25
N PRO A 166 6.72 -15.12 4.86
CA PRO A 166 7.89 -16.00 4.93
C PRO A 166 8.92 -15.72 3.81
N LEU A 167 8.58 -14.90 2.81
CA LEU A 167 9.41 -14.67 1.62
C LEU A 167 10.25 -13.39 1.72
N LEU A 168 9.98 -12.52 2.68
CA LEU A 168 10.62 -11.22 2.82
C LEU A 168 11.33 -11.09 4.16
N VAL A 169 12.46 -10.38 4.17
CA VAL A 169 13.07 -9.93 5.44
C VAL A 169 12.13 -8.94 6.14
N PRO A 170 12.11 -8.87 7.49
CA PRO A 170 11.12 -8.09 8.24
C PRO A 170 10.97 -6.63 7.76
N ALA A 171 12.08 -5.94 7.47
CA ALA A 171 12.05 -4.57 6.97
C ALA A 171 11.36 -4.44 5.60
N ASN A 172 11.55 -5.40 4.69
CA ASN A 172 10.86 -5.41 3.40
C ASN A 172 9.39 -5.78 3.55
N TYR A 173 9.05 -6.68 4.46
CA TYR A 173 7.66 -7.04 4.73
C TYR A 173 6.88 -5.86 5.31
N GLN A 174 7.45 -5.14 6.27
CA GLN A 174 6.84 -3.90 6.81
C GLN A 174 6.63 -2.83 5.74
N GLU A 175 7.62 -2.62 4.86
CA GLU A 175 7.46 -1.69 3.74
C GLU A 175 6.39 -2.16 2.74
N LEU A 176 6.25 -3.48 2.55
CA LEU A 176 5.20 -4.05 1.70
C LEU A 176 3.82 -3.80 2.31
N LEU A 177 3.63 -4.01 3.62
CA LEU A 177 2.38 -3.71 4.31
C LEU A 177 2.00 -2.22 4.16
N SER A 178 2.97 -1.32 4.31
CA SER A 178 2.80 0.12 4.07
C SER A 178 2.35 0.42 2.64
N SER A 179 3.03 -0.17 1.64
CA SER A 179 2.70 -0.02 0.22
C SER A 179 1.32 -0.57 -0.13
N VAL A 180 0.94 -1.71 0.45
CA VAL A 180 -0.37 -2.34 0.25
C VAL A 180 -1.48 -1.51 0.88
N CYS A 181 -1.27 -0.99 2.09
CA CYS A 181 -2.23 -0.09 2.73
C CYS A 181 -2.50 1.17 1.90
N ALA A 182 -1.46 1.79 1.35
CA ALA A 182 -1.63 2.94 0.45
C ALA A 182 -2.42 2.55 -0.81
N GLU A 183 -2.16 1.37 -1.39
CA GLU A 183 -2.89 0.87 -2.56
C GLU A 183 -4.36 0.54 -2.25
N VAL A 184 -4.65 -0.07 -1.10
CA VAL A 184 -6.02 -0.34 -0.61
C VAL A 184 -6.81 0.95 -0.46
N ASN A 185 -6.26 1.94 0.24
CA ASN A 185 -6.90 3.25 0.41
C ASN A 185 -7.21 3.89 -0.95
N ARG A 186 -6.27 3.82 -1.89
CA ARG A 186 -6.44 4.34 -3.25
C ARG A 186 -7.56 3.63 -4.03
N GLN A 187 -7.62 2.30 -3.95
CA GLN A 187 -8.66 1.55 -4.66
C GLN A 187 -10.05 1.76 -4.06
N LEU A 188 -10.15 1.86 -2.73
CA LEU A 188 -11.41 2.13 -2.05
C LEU A 188 -11.89 3.56 -2.31
N GLU A 189 -11.03 4.57 -2.20
CA GLU A 189 -11.36 5.94 -2.59
C GLU A 189 -11.91 5.98 -4.03
N ARG A 190 -11.26 5.29 -4.97
CA ARG A 190 -11.69 5.23 -6.38
C ARG A 190 -13.12 4.68 -6.55
N VAL A 191 -13.52 3.68 -5.78
CA VAL A 191 -14.86 3.07 -5.92
C VAL A 191 -15.91 3.82 -5.10
N ILE A 192 -15.57 4.32 -3.90
CA ILE A 192 -16.44 5.18 -3.09
C ILE A 192 -16.85 6.43 -3.88
N MET A 193 -15.90 7.05 -4.59
CA MET A 193 -16.18 8.25 -5.42
C MET A 193 -17.10 7.98 -6.63
N LYS A 194 -17.53 6.74 -6.86
CA LYS A 194 -18.51 6.35 -7.88
C LYS A 194 -19.86 5.92 -7.29
N CYS A 195 -19.96 5.83 -5.97
CA CYS A 195 -21.15 5.39 -5.28
C CYS A 195 -22.11 6.56 -5.01
N VAL A 196 -23.33 6.23 -4.59
CA VAL A 196 -24.33 7.19 -4.15
C VAL A 196 -24.83 6.75 -2.77
N PHE A 197 -24.71 7.64 -1.80
CA PHE A 197 -24.99 7.35 -0.39
C PHE A 197 -26.27 8.03 0.09
N ASN A 198 -27.02 7.37 0.96
CA ASN A 198 -27.94 8.04 1.90
C ASN A 198 -27.32 8.05 3.32
N ARG A 199 -28.05 8.53 4.33
CA ARG A 199 -27.57 8.52 5.73
C ARG A 199 -27.14 7.13 6.22
N LEU A 200 -27.93 6.10 5.96
CA LEU A 200 -27.66 4.73 6.40
C LEU A 200 -26.42 4.14 5.70
N GLY A 201 -26.26 4.40 4.39
CA GLY A 201 -25.06 4.03 3.66
C GLY A 201 -23.80 4.72 4.19
N GLY A 202 -23.91 5.98 4.62
CA GLY A 202 -22.81 6.67 5.31
C GLY A 202 -22.41 6.01 6.64
N LEU A 203 -23.39 5.55 7.43
CA LEU A 203 -23.13 4.80 8.66
C LEU A 203 -22.47 3.44 8.39
N GLN A 204 -22.94 2.74 7.35
CA GLN A 204 -22.35 1.47 6.92
C GLN A 204 -20.90 1.66 6.48
N LEU A 205 -20.62 2.66 5.63
CA LEU A 205 -19.26 2.99 5.19
C LEU A 205 -18.33 3.30 6.39
N ASP A 206 -18.81 4.02 7.41
CA ASP A 206 -18.01 4.29 8.61
C ASP A 206 -17.70 3.01 9.40
N ARG A 207 -18.65 2.06 9.50
CA ARG A 207 -18.43 0.74 10.09
C ARG A 207 -17.39 -0.07 9.30
N GLU A 208 -17.53 -0.13 7.98
CA GLU A 208 -16.62 -0.82 7.07
C GLU A 208 -15.20 -0.25 7.17
N PHE A 209 -15.08 1.08 7.16
CA PHE A 209 -13.79 1.76 7.30
C PHE A 209 -13.13 1.48 8.66
N ARG A 210 -13.92 1.44 9.75
CA ARG A 210 -13.42 1.05 11.07
C ARG A 210 -12.93 -0.41 11.11
N SER A 211 -13.64 -1.33 10.45
CA SER A 211 -13.19 -2.73 10.30
C SER A 211 -11.86 -2.83 9.54
N LEU A 212 -11.77 -2.17 8.38
CA LEU A 212 -10.56 -2.13 7.57
C LEU A 212 -9.37 -1.54 8.31
N THR A 213 -9.55 -0.39 8.97
CA THR A 213 -8.47 0.26 9.70
C THR A 213 -8.03 -0.53 10.92
N SER A 214 -8.96 -1.23 11.60
CA SER A 214 -8.62 -2.17 12.66
C SER A 214 -7.73 -3.30 12.13
N TYR A 215 -8.12 -3.93 11.03
CA TYR A 215 -7.31 -4.97 10.38
C TYR A 215 -5.92 -4.46 9.95
N LEU A 216 -5.86 -3.35 9.19
CA LEU A 216 -4.60 -2.80 8.69
C LEU A 216 -3.64 -2.40 9.81
N THR A 217 -4.15 -1.82 10.90
CA THR A 217 -3.33 -1.47 12.07
C THR A 217 -2.95 -2.70 12.90
N GLY A 218 -3.76 -3.76 12.89
CA GLY A 218 -3.46 -5.03 13.53
C GLY A 218 -2.25 -5.74 12.90
N ILE A 219 -2.14 -5.73 11.57
CA ILE A 219 -1.06 -6.44 10.87
C ILE A 219 0.25 -5.64 10.74
N ALA A 220 0.18 -4.31 10.72
CA ALA A 220 1.33 -3.44 10.40
C ALA A 220 1.64 -2.38 11.46
N GLY A 221 0.87 -2.37 12.55
CA GLY A 221 1.02 -1.41 13.63
C GLY A 221 0.46 -0.01 13.32
N TRP A 222 0.68 0.89 14.27
CA TRP A 222 0.06 2.22 14.30
C TRP A 222 0.54 3.17 13.20
N VAL A 223 1.73 2.92 12.63
CA VAL A 223 2.38 3.79 11.64
C VAL A 223 1.55 3.93 10.36
N LEU A 224 0.66 2.96 10.09
CA LEU A 224 -0.21 3.00 8.90
C LEU A 224 -1.40 3.94 9.02
N ARG A 225 -1.73 4.45 10.22
CA ARG A 225 -2.85 5.40 10.39
C ARG A 225 -2.71 6.64 9.52
N GLU A 226 -1.48 7.12 9.34
CA GLU A 226 -1.20 8.29 8.50
C GLU A 226 -1.61 8.07 7.03
N LYS A 227 -1.53 6.83 6.53
CA LYS A 227 -1.95 6.49 5.17
C LYS A 227 -3.47 6.51 5.00
N CYS A 228 -4.23 6.29 6.07
CA CYS A 228 -5.69 6.26 6.06
C CYS A 228 -6.32 7.64 6.26
N VAL A 229 -5.56 8.70 6.56
CA VAL A 229 -6.11 10.03 6.91
C VAL A 229 -7.01 10.60 5.81
N ARG A 230 -6.61 10.49 4.54
CA ARG A 230 -7.41 11.02 3.44
C ARG A 230 -8.73 10.26 3.30
N LEU A 231 -8.69 8.93 3.33
CA LEU A 231 -9.90 8.11 3.25
C LEU A 231 -10.80 8.35 4.48
N SER A 232 -10.21 8.51 5.67
CA SER A 232 -10.95 8.88 6.88
C SER A 232 -11.71 10.19 6.70
N GLN A 233 -11.10 11.22 6.07
CA GLN A 233 -11.79 12.49 5.82
C GLN A 233 -12.96 12.32 4.83
N ILE A 234 -12.80 11.47 3.82
CA ILE A 234 -13.89 11.13 2.89
C ILE A 234 -15.05 10.47 3.64
N VAL A 235 -14.75 9.44 4.45
CA VAL A 235 -15.75 8.72 5.26
C VAL A 235 -16.45 9.67 6.23
N SER A 236 -15.70 10.53 6.94
CA SER A 236 -16.29 11.52 7.85
C SER A 236 -17.23 12.49 7.14
N LEU A 237 -16.84 13.01 5.97
CA LEU A 237 -17.69 13.90 5.17
C LEU A 237 -18.95 13.21 4.65
N ILE A 238 -18.88 11.94 4.28
CA ILE A 238 -20.05 11.15 3.87
C ILE A 238 -20.96 10.89 5.08
N ASN A 239 -20.44 10.80 6.29
CA ASN A 239 -21.16 10.41 7.50
C ASN A 239 -21.81 11.58 8.28
N VAL A 240 -21.74 12.80 7.77
CA VAL A 240 -22.38 13.99 8.38
C VAL A 240 -23.90 13.95 8.31
N ASP A 241 -24.57 14.61 9.23
CA ASP A 241 -26.03 14.77 9.25
C ASP A 241 -26.50 15.92 8.37
N SER A 242 -25.65 16.92 8.11
CA SER A 242 -26.03 18.10 7.32
C SER A 242 -24.86 18.74 6.56
N VAL A 243 -25.18 19.62 5.60
CA VAL A 243 -24.18 20.42 4.86
C VAL A 243 -23.42 21.37 5.79
N ASN A 244 -24.08 21.93 6.81
CA ASN A 244 -23.42 22.83 7.77
C ASN A 244 -22.39 22.08 8.61
N GLU A 245 -22.73 20.89 9.10
CA GLU A 245 -21.80 20.03 9.82
C GLU A 245 -20.58 19.66 8.96
N ALA A 246 -20.79 19.40 7.66
CA ALA A 246 -19.69 19.15 6.73
C ALA A 246 -18.72 20.34 6.62
N ILE A 247 -19.27 21.56 6.57
CA ILE A 247 -18.49 22.80 6.54
C ILE A 247 -17.73 22.96 7.85
N GLU A 248 -18.39 22.80 8.99
CA GLU A 248 -17.78 22.92 10.33
C GLU A 248 -16.64 21.90 10.51
N TYR A 249 -16.89 20.63 10.18
CA TYR A 249 -15.88 19.58 10.20
C TYR A 249 -14.65 19.95 9.37
N TYR A 250 -14.85 20.39 8.13
CA TYR A 250 -13.75 20.71 7.23
C TYR A 250 -12.96 21.96 7.67
N GLN A 251 -13.65 22.97 8.24
CA GLN A 251 -13.02 24.17 8.79
C GLN A 251 -12.19 23.87 10.05
N GLN A 252 -12.61 22.88 10.85
CA GLN A 252 -11.85 22.43 12.03
C GLN A 252 -10.57 21.64 11.67
N LEU A 253 -10.48 21.09 10.45
CA LEU A 253 -9.26 20.43 9.98
C LEU A 253 -8.11 21.44 9.90
N GLN A 254 -7.10 21.23 10.75
CA GLN A 254 -5.84 21.98 10.72
C GLN A 254 -5.19 21.90 9.33
N GLN A 255 -4.53 22.97 8.89
CA GLN A 255 -3.92 23.03 7.56
C GLN A 255 -2.96 21.84 7.28
N HIS A 256 -2.24 21.37 8.30
CA HIS A 256 -1.29 20.27 8.18
C HIS A 256 -1.94 18.87 8.19
N SER A 257 -3.19 18.75 8.68
CA SER A 257 -3.94 17.48 8.71
C SER A 257 -4.93 17.36 7.56
N ARG A 258 -5.32 18.48 6.94
CA ARG A 258 -6.23 18.52 5.77
C ARG A 258 -5.59 17.84 4.55
N ARG A 259 -6.25 16.82 4.01
CA ARG A 259 -5.81 16.08 2.81
C ARG A 259 -6.72 16.26 1.60
N LEU A 260 -7.91 16.83 1.82
CA LEU A 260 -8.87 17.18 0.78
C LEU A 260 -8.83 18.69 0.54
N SER A 261 -8.87 19.09 -0.72
CA SER A 261 -9.19 20.47 -1.13
C SER A 261 -10.68 20.76 -0.95
N ALA A 262 -11.07 22.03 -1.03
CA ALA A 262 -12.46 22.45 -0.87
C ALA A 262 -13.36 21.88 -1.99
N ASP A 263 -12.83 21.77 -3.20
CA ASP A 263 -13.51 21.17 -4.35
C ASP A 263 -13.68 19.65 -4.16
N GLU A 264 -12.66 18.95 -3.65
CA GLU A 264 -12.77 17.53 -3.33
C GLU A 264 -13.78 17.28 -2.20
N ALA A 265 -13.76 18.07 -1.14
CA ALA A 265 -14.73 17.95 -0.05
C ALA A 265 -16.17 18.13 -0.55
N ARG A 266 -16.40 19.10 -1.44
CA ARG A 266 -17.70 19.30 -2.09
C ARG A 266 -18.11 18.12 -2.96
N LYS A 267 -17.19 17.56 -3.75
CA LYS A 267 -17.44 16.38 -4.58
C LYS A 267 -17.78 15.16 -3.75
N VAL A 268 -17.10 14.97 -2.62
CA VAL A 268 -17.42 13.91 -1.66
C VAL A 268 -18.80 14.10 -1.07
N LEU A 269 -19.13 15.32 -0.60
CA LEU A 269 -20.45 15.60 -0.03
C LEU A 269 -21.57 15.42 -1.06
N ALA A 270 -21.30 15.71 -2.34
CA ALA A 270 -22.25 15.51 -3.43
C ALA A 270 -22.57 14.03 -3.72
N LEU A 271 -21.84 13.07 -3.13
CA LEU A 271 -22.20 11.65 -3.18
C LEU A 271 -23.43 11.32 -2.33
N ARG A 272 -23.83 12.22 -1.41
CA ARG A 272 -25.04 12.06 -0.58
C ARG A 272 -26.29 12.54 -1.32
N ASN A 273 -27.20 11.63 -1.65
CA ASN A 273 -28.42 11.91 -2.41
C ASN A 273 -29.55 12.54 -1.57
N ASP A 274 -29.43 12.46 -0.26
CA ASP A 274 -30.39 12.95 0.73
C ASP A 274 -30.05 14.36 1.24
N LEU A 275 -28.87 14.90 0.91
CA LEU A 275 -28.50 16.27 1.20
C LEU A 275 -29.02 17.25 0.12
N PRO A 276 -29.46 18.47 0.48
CA PRO A 276 -29.95 19.44 -0.50
C PRO A 276 -28.84 19.87 -1.47
N SER A 277 -28.97 19.51 -2.75
CA SER A 277 -27.92 19.73 -3.77
C SER A 277 -27.52 21.20 -3.94
N GLU A 278 -28.46 22.14 -3.81
CA GLU A 278 -28.18 23.58 -3.88
C GLU A 278 -27.33 24.08 -2.71
N LEU A 279 -27.53 23.52 -1.50
CA LEU A 279 -26.69 23.82 -0.34
C LEU A 279 -25.29 23.22 -0.52
N VAL A 280 -25.18 21.99 -1.05
CA VAL A 280 -23.88 21.38 -1.35
C VAL A 280 -23.09 22.20 -2.37
N LYS A 281 -23.75 22.70 -3.43
CA LYS A 281 -23.11 23.56 -4.45
C LYS A 281 -22.62 24.89 -3.87
N SER A 282 -23.37 25.49 -2.94
CA SER A 282 -23.05 26.79 -2.34
C SER A 282 -22.20 26.73 -1.07
N ALA A 283 -21.94 25.52 -0.51
CA ALA A 283 -21.15 25.32 0.70
C ALA A 283 -19.76 25.98 0.63
N GLN A 284 -19.26 26.56 1.71
CA GLN A 284 -17.94 27.18 1.75
C GLN A 284 -17.00 26.37 2.65
N PHE A 285 -16.34 25.38 2.03
CA PHE A 285 -15.30 24.55 2.65
C PHE A 285 -13.98 25.33 2.79
#